data_AF-A0A846QNA3-F1
#
_entry.id   AF-A0A846QNA3-F1
#
_cell.length_a   1.000
_cell.length_b   1.000
_cell.length_c   1.000
_cell.angle_alpha   90.00
_cell.angle_beta   90.00
_cell.angle_gamma   90.00
#
_symmetry.space_group_name_H-M   'P 1'
#
loop_
_entity.id
_entity.type
_entity.pdbx_description
1 polymer ?
#
loop_
_entity_poly.entity_id
_entity_poly.type
_entity_poly.pdbx_seq_one_letter_code
_entity_poly.pdbx_strand_id
1 'polypeptide(L)'
;MKKLLNLKTVIAVLAMTVLFVSCSNDDNAPDPEPIQEEPDIVELAVATSDLSSLVAALQSADLVNTLQGDGPFTVFAPTNEAFTAFLSDNNFASLEDVPVEVLTQVLLNHVVSGENLSNSLSNGYISSLSTAGVDGNNLSLYINTSSGVNINGVANVTTADVAATNGVVHVVDGVIGLPNIVDHAVANENLSELVGALTADGNTTFTTLLSSDDTDFTVFAPLNTAFSAFTNPNGNDLSDILSNHVISGAALLSTSLSNTYANTVATNVDGDYLSIYVNTDSGVSLNGTSNVGLADIVATNGIIHAVDEVIDIPTVVTFAIANPTFAPLVEALTTATPATDFAAVLGGEGPFTVFAPTEMAFQALLDSNMDWNTVSDIDEALLSSVLQHHVVNGNVRSGDLTDGISPATLEGDNITINLPGTGDNIADVTDGSGASDIGIIAVDVQAGNGVIHVINKVMIPDTEN
;
A
#
# COMPACT_ATOMS: atom_id res chain seq x y z
N MET A 1 75.15 -4.34 23.00
CA MET A 1 75.58 -3.17 23.81
C MET A 1 74.67 -3.11 25.04
N LYS A 2 75.19 -3.38 26.24
CA LYS A 2 75.61 -2.39 27.28
C LYS A 2 74.51 -1.39 27.70
N LYS A 3 74.06 -1.55 28.96
CA LYS A 3 73.19 -0.65 29.75
C LYS A 3 73.75 0.77 29.84
N LEU A 4 72.88 1.73 30.17
CA LEU A 4 73.23 2.89 31.01
C LEU A 4 72.02 3.31 31.88
N LEU A 5 72.30 3.76 33.10
CA LEU A 5 71.36 4.41 34.04
C LEU A 5 71.78 5.87 34.21
N ASN A 6 70.83 6.75 34.52
CA ASN A 6 70.91 7.80 35.56
C ASN A 6 69.54 8.53 35.62
N LEU A 7 68.87 8.80 36.75
CA LEU A 7 69.24 9.13 38.15
C LEU A 7 69.37 10.65 38.43
N LYS A 8 68.30 11.21 39.03
CA LYS A 8 68.31 12.23 40.10
C LYS A 8 67.13 11.85 41.03
N THR A 9 67.26 11.44 42.31
CA THR A 9 67.67 12.15 43.56
C THR A 9 66.84 13.43 43.80
N VAL A 10 66.24 13.72 44.98
CA VAL A 10 66.21 13.18 46.38
C VAL A 10 64.71 13.25 46.88
N ILE A 11 64.16 12.88 48.06
CA ILE A 11 64.49 12.54 49.49
C ILE A 11 63.46 11.43 49.93
N ALA A 12 63.62 10.41 50.80
CA ALA A 12 64.65 9.87 51.72
C ALA A 12 64.46 10.06 53.26
N VAL A 13 64.06 8.98 53.98
CA VAL A 13 64.30 8.65 55.43
C VAL A 13 63.41 9.39 56.49
N LEU A 14 62.96 8.83 57.63
CA LEU A 14 62.66 7.46 58.17
C LEU A 14 62.06 7.62 59.60
N ALA A 15 61.51 6.54 60.18
CA ALA A 15 61.38 6.26 61.64
C ALA A 15 60.22 6.87 62.48
N MET A 16 59.14 6.10 62.58
CA MET A 16 58.73 5.39 63.81
C MET A 16 58.42 6.19 65.11
N THR A 17 57.12 6.32 65.40
CA THR A 17 56.57 6.31 66.78
C THR A 17 55.26 5.53 66.81
N VAL A 18 55.09 4.65 67.80
CA VAL A 18 53.82 3.95 68.08
C VAL A 18 53.08 4.71 69.17
N LEU A 19 51.81 5.03 68.93
CA LEU A 19 50.87 5.48 69.96
C LEU A 19 49.59 4.65 69.86
N PHE A 20 49.12 4.15 71.00
CA PHE A 20 47.88 3.38 71.11
C PHE A 20 46.68 4.33 71.23
N VAL A 21 45.73 4.20 70.32
CA VAL A 21 44.35 4.72 70.43
C VAL A 21 43.47 3.54 70.01
N SER A 22 42.99 2.73 70.97
CA SER A 22 41.73 2.95 71.69
C SER A 22 40.53 2.94 70.74
N CYS A 23 39.85 1.80 70.67
CA CYS A 23 38.62 1.66 69.89
C CYS A 23 37.51 2.53 70.50
N SER A 24 36.77 3.24 69.65
CA SER A 24 35.38 3.62 69.91
C SER A 24 34.53 2.90 68.86
N ASN A 25 33.65 1.99 69.29
CA ASN A 25 32.64 1.43 68.40
C ASN A 25 31.70 2.56 67.98
N ASP A 26 31.63 2.82 66.68
CA ASP A 26 30.58 3.62 66.05
C ASP A 26 30.34 3.07 64.63
N ASP A 27 30.08 1.77 64.56
CA ASP A 27 29.74 1.03 63.33
C ASP A 27 28.30 1.38 62.89
N ASN A 28 28.06 2.66 62.62
CA ASN A 28 26.86 3.19 61.97
C ASN A 28 27.20 3.56 60.51
N ALA A 29 27.71 2.60 59.75
CA ALA A 29 27.46 2.62 58.31
C ALA A 29 25.95 2.40 58.11
N PRO A 30 25.26 3.12 57.22
CA PRO A 30 23.93 2.72 56.82
C PRO A 30 24.01 1.32 56.19
N ASP A 31 23.06 0.44 56.52
CA ASP A 31 22.88 -0.79 55.76
C ASP A 31 22.71 -0.43 54.27
N PRO A 32 23.27 -1.21 53.33
CA PRO A 32 23.00 -1.01 51.92
C PRO A 32 21.49 -1.18 51.70
N GLU A 33 20.85 -0.14 51.17
CA GLU A 33 19.45 -0.22 50.78
C GLU A 33 19.28 -1.40 49.81
N PRO A 34 18.25 -2.26 50.00
CA PRO A 34 18.05 -3.40 49.12
C PRO A 34 17.84 -2.87 47.70
N ILE A 35 18.66 -3.36 46.77
CA ILE A 35 18.47 -3.06 45.35
C ILE A 35 17.15 -3.68 44.96
N GLN A 36 16.12 -2.85 44.81
CA GLN A 36 14.85 -3.27 44.25
C GLN A 36 15.08 -3.39 42.75
N GLU A 37 15.29 -4.62 42.28
CA GLU A 37 15.19 -4.93 40.86
C GLU A 37 13.77 -4.57 40.39
N GLU A 38 13.69 -3.80 39.31
CA GLU A 38 12.41 -3.43 38.71
C GLU A 38 11.81 -4.70 38.05
N PRO A 39 10.48 -4.90 38.11
CA PRO A 39 9.85 -6.11 37.58
C PRO A 39 9.99 -6.19 36.05
N ASP A 40 9.91 -7.39 35.50
CA ASP A 40 9.60 -7.55 34.07
C ASP A 40 8.12 -7.23 33.77
N ILE A 41 7.75 -7.15 32.48
CA ILE A 41 6.39 -6.81 32.03
C ILE A 41 5.31 -7.76 32.61
N VAL A 42 5.62 -9.05 32.76
CA VAL A 42 4.68 -10.05 33.28
C VAL A 42 4.61 -10.01 34.80
N GLU A 43 5.74 -9.82 35.49
CA GLU A 43 5.78 -9.59 36.93
C GLU A 43 5.00 -8.32 37.32
N LEU A 44 5.13 -7.26 36.53
CA LEU A 44 4.37 -6.00 36.68
C LEU A 44 2.87 -6.22 36.48
N ALA A 45 2.46 -7.01 35.48
CA ALA A 45 1.07 -7.39 35.28
C ALA A 45 0.53 -8.26 36.44
N VAL A 46 1.32 -9.21 36.95
CA VAL A 46 0.98 -10.04 38.13
C VAL A 46 0.85 -9.22 39.41
N ALA A 47 1.66 -8.18 39.57
CA ALA A 47 1.56 -7.24 40.69
C ALA A 47 0.36 -6.29 40.59
N THR A 48 -0.21 -6.11 39.40
CA THR A 48 -1.29 -5.15 39.12
C THR A 48 -2.63 -5.86 39.09
N SER A 49 -3.41 -5.73 40.17
CA SER A 49 -4.72 -6.41 40.31
C SER A 49 -5.71 -6.13 39.19
N ASP A 50 -5.59 -4.99 38.50
CA ASP A 50 -6.48 -4.64 37.40
C ASP A 50 -6.11 -5.27 36.04
N LEU A 51 -4.97 -5.98 35.97
CA LEU A 51 -4.49 -6.73 34.82
C LEU A 51 -4.62 -8.25 35.00
N SER A 52 -5.43 -8.71 35.97
CA SER A 52 -5.57 -10.14 36.29
C SER A 52 -6.12 -10.97 35.12
N SER A 53 -7.02 -10.40 34.31
CA SER A 53 -7.51 -11.01 33.07
C SER A 53 -6.41 -11.12 32.01
N LEU A 54 -5.52 -10.14 31.90
CA LEU A 54 -4.36 -10.18 30.99
C LEU A 54 -3.39 -11.30 31.39
N VAL A 55 -3.09 -11.44 32.69
CA VAL A 55 -2.25 -12.52 33.21
C VAL A 55 -2.84 -13.90 32.91
N ALA A 56 -4.16 -14.07 33.08
CA ALA A 56 -4.85 -15.32 32.72
C ALA A 56 -4.78 -15.58 31.20
N ALA A 57 -4.97 -14.55 30.37
CA ALA A 57 -4.92 -14.66 28.92
C ALA A 57 -3.52 -15.03 28.40
N LEU A 58 -2.46 -14.40 28.94
CA LEU A 58 -1.07 -14.74 28.63
C LEU A 58 -0.70 -16.18 29.02
N GLN A 59 -1.29 -16.71 30.10
CA GLN A 59 -1.12 -18.11 30.50
C GLN A 59 -1.87 -19.08 29.56
N SER A 60 -3.10 -18.77 29.17
CA SER A 60 -3.88 -19.58 28.22
C SER A 60 -3.27 -19.60 26.80
N ALA A 61 -2.58 -18.53 26.41
CA ALA A 61 -1.93 -18.36 25.10
C ALA A 61 -0.44 -18.80 25.06
N ASP A 62 0.12 -19.28 26.17
CA ASP A 62 1.56 -19.60 26.37
C ASP A 62 2.53 -18.45 26.02
N LEU A 63 2.07 -17.20 26.15
CA LEU A 63 2.85 -15.99 25.83
C LEU A 63 3.68 -15.46 27.01
N VAL A 64 3.57 -16.06 28.20
CA VAL A 64 4.35 -15.68 29.39
C VAL A 64 5.85 -15.66 29.09
N ASN A 65 6.40 -16.76 28.57
CA ASN A 65 7.84 -16.86 28.27
C ASN A 65 8.28 -15.86 27.18
N THR A 66 7.37 -15.47 26.29
CA THR A 66 7.64 -14.48 25.22
C THR A 66 7.78 -13.07 25.80
N LEU A 67 6.88 -12.67 26.70
CA LEU A 67 6.88 -11.32 27.31
C LEU A 67 7.80 -11.19 28.54
N GLN A 68 8.37 -12.30 29.04
CA GLN A 68 9.55 -12.30 29.92
C GLN A 68 10.87 -12.38 29.13
N GLY A 69 10.83 -12.39 27.79
CA GLY A 69 12.02 -12.46 26.94
C GLY A 69 12.82 -11.16 26.87
N ASP A 70 13.99 -11.24 26.21
CA ASP A 70 14.84 -10.09 25.90
C ASP A 70 14.06 -9.07 25.04
N GLY A 71 13.68 -7.93 25.64
CA GLY A 71 13.00 -6.83 24.98
C GLY A 71 13.96 -5.80 24.34
N PRO A 72 13.59 -4.51 24.23
CA PRO A 72 12.41 -3.90 24.83
C PRO A 72 11.11 -4.16 24.05
N PHE A 73 10.01 -4.33 24.79
CA PHE A 73 8.64 -4.33 24.28
C PHE A 73 7.86 -3.08 24.71
N THR A 74 6.84 -2.72 23.95
CA THR A 74 5.77 -1.83 24.37
C THR A 74 4.50 -2.66 24.45
N VAL A 75 3.83 -2.68 25.61
CA VAL A 75 2.59 -3.44 25.81
C VAL A 75 1.44 -2.50 26.19
N PHE A 76 0.42 -2.45 25.35
CA PHE A 76 -0.86 -1.83 25.67
C PHE A 76 -1.66 -2.83 26.51
N ALA A 77 -1.63 -2.73 27.84
CA ALA A 77 -2.19 -3.72 28.75
C ALA A 77 -3.68 -3.45 29.05
N PRO A 78 -4.64 -4.23 28.53
CA PRO A 78 -6.07 -4.01 28.78
C PRO A 78 -6.47 -4.42 30.20
N THR A 79 -7.34 -3.62 30.82
CA THR A 79 -7.88 -3.87 32.16
C THR A 79 -8.83 -5.07 32.22
N ASN A 80 -9.18 -5.51 33.44
CA ASN A 80 -10.24 -6.50 33.67
C ASN A 80 -11.59 -6.03 33.08
N GLU A 81 -11.88 -4.73 33.09
CA GLU A 81 -13.10 -4.14 32.51
C GLU A 81 -13.07 -4.21 30.97
N ALA A 82 -11.93 -3.88 30.35
CA ALA A 82 -11.70 -4.01 28.91
C ALA A 82 -11.92 -5.46 28.42
N PHE A 83 -11.37 -6.45 29.15
CA PHE A 83 -11.63 -7.87 28.86
C PHE A 83 -13.10 -8.26 29.04
N THR A 84 -13.79 -7.68 30.02
CA THR A 84 -15.22 -7.96 30.26
C THR A 84 -16.09 -7.44 29.10
N ALA A 85 -15.77 -6.25 28.57
CA ALA A 85 -16.40 -5.72 27.36
C ALA A 85 -16.11 -6.62 26.14
N PHE A 86 -14.84 -6.91 25.87
CA PHE A 86 -14.42 -7.77 24.75
C PHE A 86 -15.14 -9.12 24.68
N LEU A 87 -15.23 -9.83 25.82
CA LEU A 87 -15.93 -11.12 25.88
C LEU A 87 -17.44 -10.95 25.60
N SER A 88 -18.07 -9.92 26.16
CA SER A 88 -19.48 -9.59 25.92
C SER A 88 -19.75 -9.27 24.44
N ASP A 89 -18.93 -8.42 23.83
CA ASP A 89 -19.13 -7.92 22.46
C ASP A 89 -18.87 -9.01 21.40
N ASN A 90 -18.06 -10.02 21.74
CA ASN A 90 -17.80 -11.19 20.91
C ASN A 90 -18.63 -12.43 21.31
N ASN A 91 -19.64 -12.28 22.18
CA ASN A 91 -20.54 -13.34 22.67
C ASN A 91 -19.85 -14.53 23.39
N PHE A 92 -18.64 -14.36 23.93
CA PHE A 92 -17.97 -15.36 24.77
C PHE A 92 -18.48 -15.27 26.23
N ALA A 93 -18.72 -16.41 26.89
CA ALA A 93 -19.20 -16.43 28.28
C ALA A 93 -18.04 -16.41 29.30
N SER A 94 -16.87 -16.93 28.93
CA SER A 94 -15.61 -16.70 29.63
C SER A 94 -14.39 -16.72 28.69
N LEU A 95 -13.21 -16.43 29.22
CA LEU A 95 -11.95 -16.40 28.46
C LEU A 95 -11.61 -17.75 27.81
N GLU A 96 -12.06 -18.85 28.41
CA GLU A 96 -11.89 -20.22 27.92
C GLU A 96 -12.77 -20.57 26.70
N ASP A 97 -13.77 -19.74 26.36
CA ASP A 97 -14.54 -19.89 25.11
C ASP A 97 -13.80 -19.26 23.91
N VAL A 98 -12.81 -18.38 24.15
CA VAL A 98 -12.03 -17.74 23.09
C VAL A 98 -11.08 -18.77 22.46
N PRO A 99 -11.09 -18.98 21.13
CA PRO A 99 -10.14 -19.88 20.48
C PRO A 99 -8.70 -19.45 20.75
N VAL A 100 -7.84 -20.36 21.24
CA VAL A 100 -6.48 -20.02 21.69
C VAL A 100 -5.66 -19.33 20.61
N GLU A 101 -5.77 -19.77 19.35
CA GLU A 101 -5.05 -19.16 18.21
C GLU A 101 -5.48 -17.70 17.98
N VAL A 102 -6.77 -17.39 18.15
CA VAL A 102 -7.29 -16.01 18.10
C VAL A 102 -6.83 -15.21 19.31
N LEU A 103 -6.86 -15.81 20.51
CA LEU A 103 -6.42 -15.15 21.75
C LEU A 103 -4.93 -14.79 21.70
N THR A 104 -4.07 -15.71 21.22
CA THR A 104 -2.64 -15.45 21.00
C THR A 104 -2.44 -14.26 20.06
N GLN A 105 -3.18 -14.20 18.95
CA GLN A 105 -3.05 -13.08 18.00
C GLN A 105 -3.58 -11.77 18.56
N VAL A 106 -4.74 -11.76 19.23
CA VAL A 106 -5.27 -10.57 19.92
C VAL A 106 -4.25 -10.05 20.94
N LEU A 107 -3.68 -10.92 21.77
CA LEU A 107 -2.64 -10.54 22.74
C LEU A 107 -1.39 -9.98 22.07
N LEU A 108 -0.88 -10.62 21.00
CA LEU A 108 0.25 -10.10 20.24
C LEU A 108 -0.07 -8.76 19.53
N ASN A 109 -1.34 -8.46 19.25
CA ASN A 109 -1.75 -7.18 18.67
C ASN A 109 -1.71 -6.03 19.69
N HIS A 110 -1.59 -6.33 20.99
CA HIS A 110 -1.33 -5.35 22.04
C HIS A 110 0.17 -5.10 22.27
N VAL A 111 1.05 -5.83 21.59
CA VAL A 111 2.51 -5.77 21.78
C VAL A 111 3.16 -5.18 20.53
N VAL A 112 4.11 -4.27 20.76
CA VAL A 112 4.91 -3.60 19.73
C VAL A 112 6.39 -3.71 20.10
N SER A 113 7.27 -3.89 19.11
CA SER A 113 8.73 -3.90 19.33
C SER A 113 9.26 -2.52 19.70
N GLY A 114 10.22 -2.46 20.62
CA GLY A 114 10.84 -1.21 21.07
C GLY A 114 10.24 -0.66 22.36
N GLU A 115 10.94 0.31 22.96
CA GLU A 115 10.47 1.09 24.11
C GLU A 115 9.82 2.39 23.61
N ASN A 116 8.50 2.38 23.43
CA ASN A 116 7.75 3.51 22.89
C ASN A 116 6.98 4.20 24.03
N LEU A 117 7.58 5.24 24.59
CA LEU A 117 6.94 6.09 25.61
C LEU A 117 5.79 6.91 25.01
N SER A 118 4.86 7.38 25.85
CA SER A 118 3.70 8.17 25.42
C SER A 118 4.06 9.47 24.71
N ASN A 119 5.27 9.98 24.97
CA ASN A 119 5.82 11.19 24.36
C ASN A 119 6.68 10.93 23.11
N SER A 120 6.95 9.66 22.77
CA SER A 120 7.61 9.26 21.51
C SER A 120 6.64 8.65 20.50
N LEU A 121 5.43 8.26 20.93
CA LEU A 121 4.32 7.93 20.05
C LEU A 121 3.84 9.19 19.30
N SER A 122 3.39 9.00 18.05
CA SER A 122 2.88 10.06 17.18
C SER A 122 1.69 9.57 16.37
N ASN A 123 0.84 10.50 15.92
CA ASN A 123 -0.26 10.20 15.00
C ASN A 123 0.24 9.49 13.73
N GLY A 124 -0.33 8.33 13.39
CA GLY A 124 0.14 7.48 12.28
C GLY A 124 -0.06 5.99 12.56
N TYR A 125 0.75 5.13 11.95
CA TYR A 125 0.70 3.68 12.16
C TYR A 125 2.00 3.12 12.72
N ILE A 126 1.88 2.05 13.51
CA ILE A 126 2.99 1.24 14.01
C ILE A 126 2.66 -0.25 13.84
N SER A 127 3.66 -1.12 13.70
CA SER A 127 3.43 -2.56 13.50
C SER A 127 3.42 -3.29 14.86
N SER A 128 2.42 -4.15 15.09
CA SER A 128 2.33 -5.00 16.27
C SER A 128 3.15 -6.29 16.12
N LEU A 129 3.07 -7.20 17.09
CA LEU A 129 3.61 -8.55 16.98
C LEU A 129 2.60 -9.58 16.43
N SER A 130 1.35 -9.17 16.13
CA SER A 130 0.34 -10.10 15.63
C SER A 130 0.55 -10.39 14.15
N THR A 131 0.85 -11.66 13.83
CA THR A 131 0.96 -12.19 12.46
C THR A 131 -0.39 -12.61 11.89
N ALA A 132 -1.49 -11.98 12.33
CA ALA A 132 -2.84 -12.20 11.81
C ALA A 132 -3.19 -11.24 10.67
N GLY A 133 -2.22 -10.48 10.17
CA GLY A 133 -2.36 -9.73 8.92
C GLY A 133 -2.33 -10.68 7.73
N VAL A 134 -2.87 -10.22 6.61
CA VAL A 134 -2.86 -10.94 5.33
C VAL A 134 -1.46 -11.44 4.95
N ASP A 135 -1.38 -12.62 4.34
CA ASP A 135 -0.15 -13.38 4.06
C ASP A 135 0.74 -13.67 5.30
N GLY A 136 0.21 -13.51 6.51
CA GLY A 136 0.95 -13.67 7.77
C GLY A 136 1.82 -12.48 8.14
N ASN A 137 1.62 -11.32 7.49
CA ASN A 137 2.30 -10.08 7.84
C ASN A 137 1.88 -9.57 9.23
N ASN A 138 2.74 -8.77 9.85
CA ASN A 138 2.43 -8.15 11.13
C ASN A 138 1.36 -7.05 10.94
N LEU A 139 0.26 -7.14 11.70
CA LEU A 139 -0.82 -6.16 11.68
C LEU A 139 -0.32 -4.74 11.98
N SER A 140 -0.94 -3.77 11.32
CA SER A 140 -0.77 -2.35 11.68
C SER A 140 -1.71 -1.96 12.82
N LEU A 141 -1.25 -1.03 13.65
CA LEU A 141 -2.02 -0.32 14.66
C LEU A 141 -2.04 1.17 14.29
N TYR A 142 -3.22 1.74 14.11
CA TYR A 142 -3.38 3.18 14.03
C TYR A 142 -3.26 3.78 15.44
N ILE A 143 -2.32 4.70 15.61
CA ILE A 143 -2.13 5.48 16.84
C ILE A 143 -2.62 6.90 16.58
N ASN A 144 -3.58 7.36 17.36
CA ASN A 144 -3.98 8.77 17.42
C ASN A 144 -3.44 9.39 18.71
N THR A 145 -2.88 10.60 18.63
CA THR A 145 -2.31 11.33 19.79
C THR A 145 -3.00 12.67 20.05
N SER A 146 -4.09 12.99 19.34
CA SER A 146 -4.72 14.31 19.32
C SER A 146 -5.45 14.67 20.63
N SER A 147 -5.86 13.68 21.42
CA SER A 147 -6.53 13.87 22.73
C SER A 147 -6.03 12.90 23.80
N GLY A 148 -4.72 12.64 23.81
CA GLY A 148 -4.12 11.49 24.50
C GLY A 148 -3.86 10.34 23.50
N VAL A 149 -3.21 9.27 23.95
CA VAL A 149 -2.91 8.10 23.10
C VAL A 149 -4.15 7.22 23.00
N ASN A 150 -4.67 7.06 21.79
CA ASN A 150 -5.72 6.11 21.43
C ASN A 150 -5.20 5.16 20.34
N ILE A 151 -5.58 3.89 20.39
CA ILE A 151 -5.18 2.83 19.46
C ILE A 151 -6.41 2.27 18.75
N ASN A 152 -6.35 2.21 17.42
CA ASN A 152 -7.38 1.71 16.49
C ASN A 152 -8.79 2.32 16.71
N GLY A 153 -8.90 3.50 17.32
CA GLY A 153 -10.20 4.12 17.68
C GLY A 153 -10.88 3.49 18.91
N VAL A 154 -10.37 2.36 19.43
CA VAL A 154 -11.09 1.49 20.39
C VAL A 154 -10.48 1.45 21.79
N ALA A 155 -9.21 1.80 21.97
CA ALA A 155 -8.51 1.68 23.26
C ALA A 155 -7.72 2.95 23.59
N ASN A 156 -8.04 3.60 24.71
CA ASN A 156 -7.35 4.79 25.22
C ASN A 156 -6.34 4.39 26.31
N VAL A 157 -5.15 4.99 26.31
CA VAL A 157 -4.19 4.83 27.40
C VAL A 157 -4.68 5.59 28.64
N THR A 158 -5.00 4.85 29.70
CA THR A 158 -5.47 5.37 30.99
C THR A 158 -4.32 5.59 31.99
N THR A 159 -3.27 4.75 31.90
CA THR A 159 -2.02 4.92 32.67
C THR A 159 -0.83 4.68 31.74
N ALA A 160 -0.10 5.74 31.42
CA ALA A 160 1.05 5.69 30.51
C ALA A 160 2.38 5.44 31.25
N ASP A 161 3.40 5.03 30.48
CA ASP A 161 4.82 5.07 30.84
C ASP A 161 5.18 4.27 32.11
N VAL A 162 4.55 3.10 32.31
CA VAL A 162 4.89 2.20 33.41
C VAL A 162 6.11 1.36 33.01
N ALA A 163 7.29 1.73 33.51
CA ALA A 163 8.56 1.07 33.18
C ALA A 163 8.65 -0.36 33.73
N ALA A 164 9.34 -1.22 32.96
CA ALA A 164 9.70 -2.59 33.32
C ALA A 164 11.11 -2.91 32.78
N THR A 165 11.81 -3.90 33.33
CA THR A 165 13.20 -4.21 32.94
C THR A 165 13.38 -4.63 31.49
N ASN A 166 12.32 -5.12 30.83
CA ASN A 166 12.29 -5.46 29.42
C ASN A 166 11.30 -4.62 28.60
N GLY A 167 10.95 -3.40 29.03
CA GLY A 167 10.21 -2.45 28.21
C GLY A 167 9.28 -1.48 28.96
N VAL A 168 8.17 -1.13 28.33
CA VAL A 168 7.16 -0.20 28.89
C VAL A 168 5.75 -0.75 28.73
N VAL A 169 4.93 -0.54 29.76
CA VAL A 169 3.49 -0.85 29.76
C VAL A 169 2.66 0.42 29.77
N HIS A 170 1.65 0.46 28.90
CA HIS A 170 0.60 1.47 28.88
C HIS A 170 -0.74 0.78 29.18
N VAL A 171 -1.37 1.05 30.32
CA VAL A 171 -2.68 0.45 30.65
C VAL A 171 -3.77 1.07 29.78
N VAL A 172 -4.60 0.26 29.14
CA VAL A 172 -5.67 0.70 28.22
C VAL A 172 -7.07 0.25 28.65
N ASP A 173 -8.09 1.03 28.28
CA ASP A 173 -9.51 0.78 28.62
C ASP A 173 -10.27 -0.13 27.63
N GLY A 174 -9.64 -0.51 26.51
CA GLY A 174 -10.22 -1.39 25.49
C GLY A 174 -9.26 -2.50 25.06
N VAL A 175 -9.82 -3.65 24.64
CA VAL A 175 -9.04 -4.72 23.99
C VAL A 175 -8.94 -4.41 22.50
N ILE A 176 -7.71 -4.26 22.01
CA ILE A 176 -7.38 -4.05 20.61
C ILE A 176 -7.62 -5.37 19.85
N GLY A 177 -8.73 -5.44 19.13
CA GLY A 177 -9.08 -6.56 18.24
C GLY A 177 -8.15 -6.67 17.02
N LEU A 178 -8.48 -7.55 16.08
CA LEU A 178 -7.72 -7.77 14.84
C LEU A 178 -8.40 -7.00 13.68
N PRO A 179 -7.93 -5.79 13.30
CA PRO A 179 -8.65 -4.92 12.38
C PRO A 179 -8.66 -5.43 10.93
N ASN A 180 -9.84 -5.39 10.31
CA ASN A 180 -10.01 -5.47 8.86
C ASN A 180 -9.83 -4.08 8.20
N ILE A 181 -9.95 -4.03 6.87
CA ILE A 181 -9.83 -2.79 6.09
C ILE A 181 -10.80 -1.68 6.53
N VAL A 182 -12.06 -2.04 6.82
CA VAL A 182 -13.09 -1.08 7.25
C VAL A 182 -12.78 -0.54 8.64
N ASP A 183 -12.28 -1.37 9.56
CA ASP A 183 -11.88 -0.92 10.91
C ASP A 183 -10.76 0.13 10.82
N HIS A 184 -9.75 -0.11 9.98
CA HIS A 184 -8.66 0.86 9.75
C HIS A 184 -9.13 2.15 9.08
N ALA A 185 -10.08 2.07 8.14
CA ALA A 185 -10.66 3.25 7.50
C ALA A 185 -11.47 4.09 8.50
N VAL A 186 -12.25 3.45 9.38
CA VAL A 186 -13.04 4.11 10.44
C VAL A 186 -12.15 4.71 11.54
N ALA A 187 -11.06 4.04 11.91
CA ALA A 187 -10.15 4.52 12.94
C ALA A 187 -9.32 5.75 12.50
N ASN A 188 -8.86 5.79 11.24
CA ASN A 188 -7.95 6.82 10.74
C ASN A 188 -8.70 8.13 10.42
N GLU A 189 -8.44 9.17 11.21
CA GLU A 189 -9.09 10.49 11.06
C GLU A 189 -8.90 11.11 9.66
N ASN A 190 -7.82 10.75 8.96
CA ASN A 190 -7.47 11.25 7.62
C ASN A 190 -8.21 10.53 6.47
N LEU A 191 -9.02 9.51 6.78
CA LEU A 191 -9.88 8.78 5.84
C LEU A 191 -11.38 8.98 6.15
N SER A 192 -11.72 9.95 7.00
CA SER A 192 -13.11 10.20 7.41
C SER A 192 -14.03 10.68 6.28
N GLU A 193 -13.50 11.34 5.23
CA GLU A 193 -14.26 11.66 4.01
C GLU A 193 -14.52 10.40 3.15
N LEU A 194 -13.57 9.47 3.07
CA LEU A 194 -13.75 8.16 2.44
C LEU A 194 -14.85 7.35 3.16
N VAL A 195 -14.79 7.24 4.48
CA VAL A 195 -15.82 6.54 5.29
C VAL A 195 -17.20 7.20 5.11
N GLY A 196 -17.26 8.53 5.05
CA GLY A 196 -18.48 9.28 4.77
C GLY A 196 -19.06 8.96 3.38
N ALA A 197 -18.21 8.83 2.35
CA ALA A 197 -18.62 8.44 1.00
C ALA A 197 -19.10 6.98 0.93
N LEU A 198 -18.36 6.05 1.53
CA LEU A 198 -18.68 4.61 1.53
C LEU A 198 -19.99 4.27 2.26
N THR A 199 -20.42 5.11 3.20
CA THR A 199 -21.64 4.94 4.02
C THR A 199 -22.78 5.90 3.65
N ALA A 200 -22.58 6.74 2.63
CA ALA A 200 -23.57 7.73 2.19
C ALA A 200 -24.92 7.09 1.82
N ASP A 201 -26.02 7.77 2.18
CA ASP A 201 -27.40 7.32 2.01
C ASP A 201 -27.73 5.90 2.54
N GLY A 202 -26.87 5.34 3.40
CA GLY A 202 -27.01 3.97 3.91
C GLY A 202 -26.50 2.89 2.95
N ASN A 203 -25.65 3.25 1.99
CA ASN A 203 -24.91 2.28 1.18
C ASN A 203 -24.04 1.40 2.10
N THR A 204 -24.13 0.08 1.92
CA THR A 204 -23.28 -0.91 2.62
C THR A 204 -22.53 -1.82 1.65
N THR A 205 -22.52 -1.49 0.35
CA THR A 205 -21.93 -2.36 -0.68
C THR A 205 -20.44 -2.56 -0.44
N PHE A 206 -19.70 -1.47 -0.25
CA PHE A 206 -18.27 -1.51 0.04
C PHE A 206 -17.94 -2.04 1.43
N THR A 207 -18.72 -1.70 2.45
CA THR A 207 -18.46 -2.22 3.80
C THR A 207 -18.76 -3.72 3.88
N THR A 208 -19.70 -4.24 3.10
CA THR A 208 -19.93 -5.69 2.96
C THR A 208 -18.79 -6.36 2.19
N LEU A 209 -18.28 -5.73 1.12
CA LEU A 209 -17.17 -6.25 0.32
C LEU A 209 -15.85 -6.28 1.12
N LEU A 210 -15.48 -5.15 1.73
CA LEU A 210 -14.19 -4.95 2.42
C LEU A 210 -14.17 -5.46 3.87
N SER A 211 -15.28 -6.03 4.36
CA SER A 211 -15.30 -6.87 5.58
C SER A 211 -15.40 -8.37 5.26
N SER A 212 -15.22 -8.79 4.01
CA SER A 212 -15.10 -10.21 3.63
C SER A 212 -13.84 -10.84 4.22
N ASP A 213 -13.96 -12.06 4.71
CA ASP A 213 -12.87 -12.96 5.13
C ASP A 213 -12.53 -14.02 4.07
N ASP A 214 -13.38 -14.19 3.05
CA ASP A 214 -13.18 -15.09 1.89
C ASP A 214 -12.28 -14.50 0.79
N THR A 215 -11.76 -13.27 0.92
CA THR A 215 -11.02 -12.57 -0.16
C THR A 215 -10.08 -11.48 0.36
N ASP A 216 -8.85 -11.47 -0.16
CA ASP A 216 -7.83 -10.46 0.12
C ASP A 216 -7.91 -9.26 -0.84
N PHE A 217 -7.68 -8.05 -0.33
CA PHE A 217 -7.75 -6.81 -1.13
C PHE A 217 -6.47 -5.97 -1.06
N THR A 218 -6.26 -5.16 -2.10
CA THR A 218 -5.37 -3.99 -2.08
C THR A 218 -6.22 -2.75 -2.31
N VAL A 219 -6.23 -1.81 -1.35
CA VAL A 219 -7.10 -0.63 -1.37
C VAL A 219 -6.26 0.65 -1.39
N PHE A 220 -6.42 1.44 -2.44
CA PHE A 220 -5.83 2.78 -2.56
C PHE A 220 -6.78 3.79 -1.92
N ALA A 221 -6.69 4.01 -0.60
CA ALA A 221 -7.65 4.85 0.14
C ALA A 221 -7.32 6.35 -0.02
N PRO A 222 -8.14 7.19 -0.67
CA PRO A 222 -7.82 8.60 -0.81
C PRO A 222 -7.96 9.33 0.52
N LEU A 223 -6.96 10.17 0.83
CA LEU A 223 -6.97 11.03 2.01
C LEU A 223 -8.10 12.06 1.92
N ASN A 224 -8.53 12.62 3.06
CA ASN A 224 -9.48 13.74 3.12
C ASN A 224 -9.07 14.90 2.19
N THR A 225 -7.77 15.20 2.08
CA THR A 225 -7.26 16.23 1.16
C THR A 225 -7.48 15.89 -0.32
N ALA A 226 -7.50 14.60 -0.67
CA ALA A 226 -7.81 14.11 -2.02
C ALA A 226 -9.30 14.29 -2.31
N PHE A 227 -10.18 13.84 -1.40
CA PHE A 227 -11.64 13.98 -1.55
C PHE A 227 -12.08 15.44 -1.61
N SER A 228 -11.60 16.29 -0.70
CA SER A 228 -11.88 17.74 -0.69
C SER A 228 -11.32 18.49 -1.92
N ALA A 229 -10.36 17.92 -2.65
CA ALA A 229 -9.84 18.47 -3.89
C ALA A 229 -10.54 17.92 -5.16
N PHE A 230 -11.18 16.75 -5.07
CA PHE A 230 -11.77 16.07 -6.21
C PHE A 230 -13.05 16.78 -6.70
N THR A 231 -13.06 17.13 -7.99
CA THR A 231 -14.14 17.89 -8.61
C THR A 231 -15.15 17.03 -9.39
N ASN A 232 -14.89 15.72 -9.54
CA ASN A 232 -15.56 14.81 -10.47
C ASN A 232 -15.74 15.43 -11.87
N PRO A 233 -14.62 15.73 -12.58
CA PRO A 233 -14.65 16.50 -13.83
C PRO A 233 -15.43 15.78 -14.96
N ASN A 234 -15.47 14.45 -14.92
CA ASN A 234 -16.12 13.60 -15.91
C ASN A 234 -17.58 13.26 -15.55
N GLY A 235 -17.99 13.45 -14.29
CA GLY A 235 -19.35 13.15 -13.83
C GLY A 235 -19.64 11.66 -13.60
N ASN A 236 -18.60 10.84 -13.38
CA ASN A 236 -18.71 9.40 -13.12
C ASN A 236 -19.47 9.13 -11.80
N ASP A 237 -20.09 7.95 -11.64
CA ASP A 237 -20.71 7.60 -10.37
C ASP A 237 -19.64 7.40 -9.28
N LEU A 238 -19.92 7.90 -8.07
CA LEU A 238 -18.99 7.78 -6.95
C LEU A 238 -18.76 6.30 -6.57
N SER A 239 -19.73 5.43 -6.80
CA SER A 239 -19.61 3.98 -6.58
C SER A 239 -18.61 3.34 -7.55
N ASP A 240 -18.60 3.77 -8.81
CA ASP A 240 -17.67 3.25 -9.82
C ASP A 240 -16.26 3.78 -9.56
N ILE A 241 -16.15 5.08 -9.21
CA ILE A 241 -14.88 5.68 -8.77
C ILE A 241 -14.32 4.94 -7.54
N LEU A 242 -15.11 4.71 -6.50
CA LEU A 242 -14.66 3.98 -5.30
C LEU A 242 -14.30 2.51 -5.60
N SER A 243 -14.97 1.88 -6.56
CA SER A 243 -14.61 0.54 -7.05
C SER A 243 -13.24 0.54 -7.75
N ASN A 244 -12.88 1.65 -8.40
CA ASN A 244 -11.61 1.82 -9.09
C ASN A 244 -10.40 1.99 -8.15
N HIS A 245 -10.64 2.13 -6.85
CA HIS A 245 -9.61 2.19 -5.81
C HIS A 245 -9.29 0.81 -5.19
N VAL A 246 -10.00 -0.26 -5.58
CA VAL A 246 -9.88 -1.59 -4.96
C VAL A 246 -9.45 -2.63 -6.00
N ILE A 247 -8.34 -3.31 -5.73
CA ILE A 247 -7.95 -4.58 -6.37
C ILE A 247 -8.40 -5.72 -5.45
N SER A 248 -8.95 -6.80 -6.03
CA SER A 248 -9.52 -7.94 -5.31
C SER A 248 -8.82 -9.24 -5.68
N GLY A 249 -8.67 -10.15 -4.71
CA GLY A 249 -7.95 -11.42 -4.85
C GLY A 249 -6.43 -11.30 -4.74
N ALA A 250 -5.93 -10.17 -4.22
CA ALA A 250 -4.51 -9.93 -3.97
C ALA A 250 -4.30 -8.81 -2.94
N ALA A 251 -3.50 -9.07 -1.91
CA ALA A 251 -2.96 -8.06 -1.00
C ALA A 251 -1.51 -7.76 -1.36
N LEU A 252 -1.25 -6.58 -1.92
CA LEU A 252 0.05 -6.22 -2.46
C LEU A 252 0.69 -5.14 -1.58
N LEU A 253 1.79 -5.51 -0.91
CA LEU A 253 2.68 -4.53 -0.29
C LEU A 253 3.28 -3.62 -1.37
N SER A 254 3.70 -2.41 -1.01
CA SER A 254 4.36 -1.45 -1.90
C SER A 254 5.61 -2.03 -2.57
N THR A 255 6.28 -2.95 -1.87
CA THR A 255 7.46 -3.69 -2.33
C THR A 255 7.13 -4.92 -3.20
N SER A 256 5.85 -5.29 -3.31
CA SER A 256 5.33 -6.34 -4.20
C SER A 256 4.63 -5.78 -5.46
N LEU A 257 4.33 -4.47 -5.47
CA LEU A 257 3.91 -3.76 -6.67
C LEU A 257 5.07 -3.61 -7.68
N SER A 258 4.73 -3.42 -8.95
CA SER A 258 5.70 -3.23 -10.04
C SER A 258 5.06 -2.43 -11.19
N ASN A 259 5.85 -2.05 -12.19
CA ASN A 259 5.35 -1.31 -13.36
C ASN A 259 4.46 -2.21 -14.23
N THR A 260 3.15 -2.18 -14.04
CA THR A 260 2.19 -3.05 -14.73
C THR A 260 0.79 -2.42 -14.78
N TYR A 261 -0.07 -2.98 -15.61
CA TYR A 261 -1.52 -2.88 -15.41
C TYR A 261 -1.98 -3.98 -14.44
N ALA A 262 -2.95 -3.65 -13.59
CA ALA A 262 -3.74 -4.59 -12.80
C ALA A 262 -5.22 -4.26 -13.01
N ASN A 263 -6.15 -5.14 -12.63
CA ASN A 263 -7.59 -4.87 -12.73
C ASN A 263 -8.19 -4.54 -11.37
N THR A 264 -9.08 -3.56 -11.34
CA THR A 264 -9.84 -3.10 -10.17
C THR A 264 -11.19 -3.81 -10.11
N VAL A 265 -11.99 -3.59 -9.06
CA VAL A 265 -13.37 -4.12 -8.99
C VAL A 265 -14.38 -3.21 -9.70
N ALA A 266 -13.97 -2.05 -10.22
CA ALA A 266 -14.81 -1.24 -11.10
C ALA A 266 -15.00 -1.95 -12.44
N THR A 267 -16.17 -1.76 -13.04
CA THR A 267 -16.49 -2.34 -14.35
C THR A 267 -16.98 -1.28 -15.34
N ASN A 268 -16.67 -1.46 -16.62
CA ASN A 268 -17.30 -0.68 -17.70
C ASN A 268 -18.79 -1.08 -17.88
N VAL A 269 -19.48 -0.43 -18.82
CA VAL A 269 -20.90 -0.68 -19.13
C VAL A 269 -21.19 -2.09 -19.68
N ASP A 270 -20.18 -2.80 -20.18
CA ASP A 270 -20.27 -4.17 -20.69
C ASP A 270 -20.04 -5.22 -19.57
N GLY A 271 -19.58 -4.79 -18.40
CA GLY A 271 -19.24 -5.64 -17.24
C GLY A 271 -17.78 -6.09 -17.19
N ASP A 272 -16.89 -5.49 -17.98
CA ASP A 272 -15.45 -5.77 -17.94
C ASP A 272 -14.79 -5.02 -16.78
N TYR A 273 -13.94 -5.71 -16.01
CA TYR A 273 -13.12 -5.04 -15.01
C TYR A 273 -12.19 -4.01 -15.64
N LEU A 274 -12.20 -2.80 -15.09
CA LEU A 274 -11.30 -1.72 -15.49
C LEU A 274 -9.87 -1.99 -15.03
N SER A 275 -8.92 -1.51 -15.82
CA SER A 275 -7.51 -1.56 -15.44
C SER A 275 -7.09 -0.33 -14.63
N ILE A 276 -6.02 -0.47 -13.87
CA ILE A 276 -5.27 0.60 -13.22
C ILE A 276 -3.80 0.43 -13.62
N TYR A 277 -3.15 1.50 -14.06
CA TYR A 277 -1.71 1.48 -14.30
C TYR A 277 -0.96 1.82 -13.01
N VAL A 278 -0.08 0.93 -12.59
CA VAL A 278 0.82 1.11 -11.45
C VAL A 278 2.22 1.42 -11.99
N ASN A 279 2.83 2.50 -11.50
CA ASN A 279 4.25 2.79 -11.68
C ASN A 279 4.94 2.83 -10.31
N THR A 280 6.18 2.35 -10.26
CA THR A 280 7.01 2.21 -9.05
C THR A 280 8.37 2.91 -9.13
N ASP A 281 8.67 3.60 -10.25
CA ASP A 281 9.99 4.16 -10.58
C ASP A 281 10.44 5.29 -9.63
N SER A 282 9.51 5.90 -8.89
CA SER A 282 9.78 7.00 -7.94
C SER A 282 8.86 6.95 -6.72
N GLY A 283 8.54 5.73 -6.26
CA GLY A 283 7.42 5.46 -5.36
C GLY A 283 6.21 4.97 -6.13
N VAL A 284 5.18 4.51 -5.41
CA VAL A 284 3.96 3.95 -6.03
C VAL A 284 3.06 5.10 -6.50
N SER A 285 2.79 5.14 -7.80
CA SER A 285 1.84 6.06 -8.44
C SER A 285 0.86 5.31 -9.33
N LEU A 286 -0.37 5.82 -9.39
CA LEU A 286 -1.56 5.20 -9.96
C LEU A 286 -2.11 6.11 -11.06
N ASN A 287 -2.27 5.56 -12.27
CA ASN A 287 -2.76 6.27 -13.46
C ASN A 287 -2.00 7.59 -13.77
N GLY A 288 -0.77 7.74 -13.26
CA GLY A 288 0.11 8.88 -13.52
C GLY A 288 -0.19 10.17 -12.73
N THR A 289 -1.17 10.17 -11.82
CA THR A 289 -1.51 11.38 -11.03
C THR A 289 -1.55 11.14 -9.52
N SER A 290 -2.22 10.07 -9.08
CA SER A 290 -2.41 9.73 -7.67
C SER A 290 -1.21 8.94 -7.11
N ASN A 291 -0.68 9.34 -5.97
CA ASN A 291 0.55 8.81 -5.38
C ASN A 291 0.28 8.26 -3.97
N VAL A 292 0.93 7.16 -3.61
CA VAL A 292 0.85 6.60 -2.26
C VAL A 292 1.68 7.45 -1.29
N GLY A 293 1.01 8.24 -0.46
CA GLY A 293 1.61 9.06 0.60
C GLY A 293 1.91 8.27 1.88
N LEU A 294 1.18 7.19 2.13
CA LEU A 294 1.40 6.26 3.24
C LEU A 294 1.05 4.84 2.79
N ALA A 295 2.06 3.98 2.67
CA ALA A 295 1.92 2.61 2.22
C ALA A 295 1.72 1.60 3.37
N ASP A 296 1.36 0.37 2.99
CA ASP A 296 1.56 -0.84 3.79
C ASP A 296 0.83 -0.85 5.15
N ILE A 297 -0.40 -0.32 5.19
CA ILE A 297 -1.31 -0.50 6.34
C ILE A 297 -1.89 -1.91 6.24
N VAL A 298 -1.36 -2.83 7.05
CA VAL A 298 -1.73 -4.25 7.05
C VAL A 298 -2.98 -4.48 7.90
N ALA A 299 -3.99 -5.07 7.27
CA ALA A 299 -5.24 -5.55 7.87
C ALA A 299 -5.29 -7.10 7.85
N THR A 300 -6.31 -7.67 8.50
CA THR A 300 -6.60 -9.11 8.47
C THR A 300 -6.98 -9.64 7.09
N ASN A 301 -7.59 -8.82 6.24
CA ASN A 301 -8.13 -9.19 4.92
C ASN A 301 -7.57 -8.34 3.75
N GLY A 302 -6.41 -7.73 3.94
CA GLY A 302 -5.75 -6.97 2.86
C GLY A 302 -4.81 -5.88 3.32
N ILE A 303 -4.41 -5.02 2.37
CA ILE A 303 -3.49 -3.91 2.58
C ILE A 303 -4.12 -2.61 2.09
N ILE A 304 -4.00 -1.54 2.88
CA ILE A 304 -4.39 -0.18 2.48
C ILE A 304 -3.13 0.64 2.18
N HIS A 305 -3.18 1.36 1.06
CA HIS A 305 -2.23 2.39 0.68
C HIS A 305 -2.99 3.72 0.62
N ALA A 306 -2.67 4.68 1.48
CA ALA A 306 -3.34 5.98 1.46
C ALA A 306 -2.77 6.88 0.36
N VAL A 307 -3.63 7.43 -0.49
CA VAL A 307 -3.26 8.20 -1.70
C VAL A 307 -3.64 9.69 -1.63
N ASP A 308 -2.88 10.52 -2.35
CA ASP A 308 -3.00 11.99 -2.34
C ASP A 308 -4.03 12.57 -3.34
N GLU A 309 -4.41 11.83 -4.38
CA GLU A 309 -5.50 12.17 -5.31
C GLU A 309 -6.53 11.02 -5.46
N VAL A 310 -7.78 11.36 -5.78
CA VAL A 310 -8.83 10.39 -6.11
C VAL A 310 -8.62 9.84 -7.52
N ILE A 311 -8.52 8.51 -7.63
CA ILE A 311 -8.31 7.74 -8.86
C ILE A 311 -9.64 7.62 -9.63
N ASP A 312 -9.98 8.68 -10.37
CA ASP A 312 -11.12 8.70 -11.29
C ASP A 312 -11.00 7.59 -12.36
N ILE A 313 -12.13 7.28 -13.01
CA ILE A 313 -12.21 6.28 -14.07
C ILE A 313 -11.24 6.64 -15.22
N PRO A 314 -10.26 5.78 -15.55
CA PRO A 314 -9.27 6.10 -16.58
C PRO A 314 -9.89 6.08 -17.98
N THR A 315 -9.36 6.93 -18.85
CA THR A 315 -9.56 6.86 -20.31
C THR A 315 -8.37 6.17 -20.98
N VAL A 316 -8.50 5.79 -22.26
CA VAL A 316 -7.34 5.32 -23.04
C VAL A 316 -6.21 6.35 -23.12
N VAL A 317 -6.53 7.66 -23.05
CA VAL A 317 -5.54 8.75 -22.97
C VAL A 317 -4.88 8.82 -21.60
N THR A 318 -5.61 8.53 -20.51
CA THR A 318 -5.03 8.43 -19.16
C THR A 318 -3.90 7.41 -19.12
N PHE A 319 -4.12 6.20 -19.67
CA PHE A 319 -3.07 5.18 -19.73
C PHE A 319 -1.92 5.51 -20.68
N ALA A 320 -2.19 6.17 -21.81
CA ALA A 320 -1.16 6.62 -22.73
C ALA A 320 -0.19 7.62 -22.06
N ILE A 321 -0.72 8.56 -21.27
CA ILE A 321 0.07 9.53 -20.51
C ILE A 321 0.78 8.89 -19.31
N ALA A 322 0.11 7.98 -18.60
CA ALA A 322 0.62 7.39 -17.37
C ALA A 322 1.80 6.42 -17.59
N ASN A 323 1.81 5.70 -18.71
CA ASN A 323 2.82 4.68 -18.99
C ASN A 323 3.97 5.27 -19.85
N PRO A 324 5.20 5.41 -19.31
CA PRO A 324 6.31 6.08 -20.00
C PRO A 324 6.75 5.36 -21.27
N THR A 325 6.44 4.08 -21.46
CA THR A 325 6.76 3.33 -22.70
C THR A 325 5.95 3.80 -23.92
N PHE A 326 4.97 4.69 -23.71
CA PHE A 326 4.20 5.37 -24.75
C PHE A 326 4.62 6.83 -24.97
N ALA A 327 5.75 7.31 -24.42
CA ALA A 327 6.16 8.70 -24.55
C ALA A 327 6.18 9.23 -26.02
N PRO A 328 6.64 8.48 -27.05
CA PRO A 328 6.54 8.91 -28.44
C PRO A 328 5.10 8.96 -28.98
N LEU A 329 4.22 8.06 -28.51
CA LEU A 329 2.78 8.09 -28.83
C LEU A 329 2.12 9.33 -28.22
N VAL A 330 2.51 9.73 -27.02
CA VAL A 330 2.02 10.96 -26.38
C VAL A 330 2.53 12.21 -27.11
N GLU A 331 3.78 12.25 -27.59
CA GLU A 331 4.27 13.31 -28.49
C GLU A 331 3.42 13.35 -29.77
N ALA A 332 3.17 12.18 -30.39
CA ALA A 332 2.37 12.05 -31.60
C ALA A 332 0.96 12.64 -31.45
N LEU A 333 0.25 12.25 -30.39
CA LEU A 333 -1.16 12.62 -30.13
C LEU A 333 -1.35 14.06 -29.63
N THR A 334 -0.29 14.79 -29.29
CA THR A 334 -0.39 16.12 -28.65
C THR A 334 0.42 17.23 -29.30
N THR A 335 1.65 16.93 -29.73
CA THR A 335 2.65 17.95 -30.09
C THR A 335 2.97 17.92 -31.58
N ALA A 336 2.97 16.73 -32.20
CA ALA A 336 3.25 16.54 -33.62
C ALA A 336 2.01 16.67 -34.53
N THR A 337 0.78 16.70 -33.98
CA THR A 337 -0.47 16.92 -34.74
C THR A 337 -1.32 18.09 -34.21
N PRO A 338 -0.78 19.32 -34.06
CA PRO A 338 -1.50 20.46 -33.48
C PRO A 338 -2.79 20.90 -34.20
N ALA A 339 -3.08 20.41 -35.42
CA ALA A 339 -4.35 20.62 -36.12
C ALA A 339 -5.50 19.73 -35.61
N THR A 340 -5.21 18.62 -34.94
CA THR A 340 -6.19 17.66 -34.40
C THR A 340 -5.89 17.34 -32.95
N ASP A 341 -6.79 17.74 -32.05
CA ASP A 341 -6.69 17.43 -30.62
C ASP A 341 -7.09 15.96 -30.36
N PHE A 342 -6.19 15.02 -30.71
CA PHE A 342 -6.42 13.59 -30.51
C PHE A 342 -6.56 13.22 -29.03
N ALA A 343 -5.94 13.98 -28.12
CA ALA A 343 -6.13 13.81 -26.68
C ALA A 343 -7.57 14.11 -26.25
N ALA A 344 -8.20 15.19 -26.75
CA ALA A 344 -9.61 15.46 -26.50
C ALA A 344 -10.56 14.48 -27.22
N VAL A 345 -10.20 13.98 -28.41
CA VAL A 345 -11.00 12.99 -29.14
C VAL A 345 -10.99 11.64 -28.42
N LEU A 346 -9.81 11.09 -28.11
CA LEU A 346 -9.64 9.78 -27.48
C LEU A 346 -9.86 9.81 -25.96
N GLY A 347 -9.89 10.99 -25.34
CA GLY A 347 -10.39 11.19 -23.97
C GLY A 347 -11.91 11.42 -23.90
N GLY A 348 -12.60 11.54 -25.04
CA GLY A 348 -14.04 11.76 -25.13
C GLY A 348 -14.88 10.48 -25.04
N GLU A 349 -16.16 10.58 -25.41
CA GLU A 349 -17.06 9.42 -25.47
C GLU A 349 -16.64 8.45 -26.59
N GLY A 350 -16.32 7.23 -26.19
CA GLY A 350 -16.03 6.10 -27.09
C GLY A 350 -17.26 5.20 -27.30
N PRO A 351 -17.12 3.86 -27.27
CA PRO A 351 -15.91 3.11 -26.93
C PRO A 351 -14.88 3.05 -28.07
N PHE A 352 -13.60 3.15 -27.71
CA PHE A 352 -12.47 3.00 -28.63
C PHE A 352 -11.74 1.65 -28.42
N THR A 353 -11.16 1.10 -29.48
CA THR A 353 -10.13 0.06 -29.40
C THR A 353 -8.86 0.66 -29.99
N VAL A 354 -7.85 0.91 -29.15
CA VAL A 354 -6.60 1.58 -29.53
C VAL A 354 -5.46 0.56 -29.57
N PHE A 355 -4.82 0.43 -30.72
CA PHE A 355 -3.61 -0.37 -30.88
C PHE A 355 -2.40 0.53 -30.58
N ALA A 356 -1.93 0.57 -29.33
CA ALA A 356 -0.89 1.50 -28.88
C ALA A 356 0.53 0.98 -29.21
N PRO A 357 1.32 1.66 -30.08
CA PRO A 357 2.68 1.22 -30.38
C PRO A 357 3.65 1.60 -29.25
N THR A 358 4.53 0.66 -28.91
CA THR A 358 5.63 0.91 -27.95
C THR A 358 6.65 1.94 -28.46
N GLU A 359 7.47 2.50 -27.55
CA GLU A 359 8.64 3.32 -27.88
C GLU A 359 9.52 2.71 -28.99
N MET A 360 9.81 1.39 -28.93
CA MET A 360 10.60 0.71 -29.96
C MET A 360 9.90 0.68 -31.33
N ALA A 361 8.56 0.60 -31.35
CA ALA A 361 7.78 0.65 -32.58
C ALA A 361 7.92 2.01 -33.27
N PHE A 362 7.86 3.10 -32.49
CA PHE A 362 8.09 4.45 -32.98
C PHE A 362 9.55 4.67 -33.41
N GLN A 363 10.54 4.16 -32.68
CA GLN A 363 11.94 4.25 -33.14
C GLN A 363 12.14 3.52 -34.48
N ALA A 364 11.52 2.34 -34.66
CA ALA A 364 11.57 1.62 -35.95
C ALA A 364 10.87 2.37 -37.10
N LEU A 365 9.83 3.17 -36.80
CA LEU A 365 9.22 4.08 -37.78
C LEU A 365 10.18 5.21 -38.16
N LEU A 366 10.83 5.86 -37.19
CA LEU A 366 11.79 6.94 -37.45
C LEU A 366 13.00 6.41 -38.25
N ASP A 367 13.58 5.29 -37.82
CA ASP A 367 14.70 4.62 -38.51
C ASP A 367 14.38 4.20 -39.97
N SER A 368 13.09 4.14 -40.36
CA SER A 368 12.68 3.84 -41.74
C SER A 368 12.96 4.98 -42.72
N ASN A 369 13.15 6.22 -42.24
CA ASN A 369 13.41 7.39 -43.06
C ASN A 369 14.58 8.21 -42.50
N MET A 370 15.65 8.36 -43.29
CA MET A 370 16.87 9.06 -42.87
C MET A 370 16.71 10.57 -42.56
N ASP A 371 15.57 11.17 -42.92
CA ASP A 371 15.25 12.56 -42.60
C ASP A 371 14.43 12.71 -41.30
N TRP A 372 13.94 11.61 -40.69
CA TRP A 372 13.18 11.61 -39.43
C TRP A 372 14.08 11.31 -38.22
N ASN A 373 14.03 12.17 -37.19
CA ASN A 373 14.82 12.05 -35.95
C ASN A 373 13.91 12.05 -34.70
N THR A 374 12.72 12.63 -34.84
CA THR A 374 11.66 12.78 -33.83
C THR A 374 10.30 12.59 -34.50
N VAL A 375 9.24 12.33 -33.73
CA VAL A 375 7.88 12.21 -34.29
C VAL A 375 7.45 13.52 -34.96
N SER A 376 7.89 14.65 -34.41
CA SER A 376 7.74 16.00 -34.97
C SER A 376 8.43 16.25 -36.33
N ASP A 377 9.23 15.33 -36.87
CA ASP A 377 9.78 15.41 -38.24
C ASP A 377 8.87 14.75 -39.31
N ILE A 378 7.83 14.03 -38.89
CA ILE A 378 6.85 13.40 -39.76
C ILE A 378 5.84 14.46 -40.25
N ASP A 379 5.38 14.37 -41.50
CA ASP A 379 4.33 15.25 -42.01
C ASP A 379 3.04 15.08 -41.20
N GLU A 380 2.45 16.18 -40.73
CA GLU A 380 1.29 16.19 -39.84
C GLU A 380 0.06 15.47 -40.43
N ALA A 381 -0.16 15.55 -41.75
CA ALA A 381 -1.29 14.88 -42.39
C ALA A 381 -1.05 13.36 -42.51
N LEU A 382 0.19 12.96 -42.84
CA LEU A 382 0.60 11.55 -42.81
C LEU A 382 0.48 10.97 -41.39
N LEU A 383 1.01 11.67 -40.39
CA LEU A 383 0.95 11.25 -38.99
C LEU A 383 -0.51 11.17 -38.49
N SER A 384 -1.36 12.11 -38.88
CA SER A 384 -2.80 12.08 -38.53
C SER A 384 -3.54 10.89 -39.15
N SER A 385 -3.23 10.50 -40.40
CA SER A 385 -3.78 9.28 -41.02
C SER A 385 -3.26 8.03 -40.28
N VAL A 386 -1.95 7.93 -40.06
CA VAL A 386 -1.32 6.83 -39.29
C VAL A 386 -1.96 6.69 -37.89
N LEU A 387 -2.14 7.78 -37.13
CA LEU A 387 -2.75 7.72 -35.78
C LEU A 387 -4.22 7.28 -35.82
N GLN A 388 -5.00 7.72 -36.80
CA GLN A 388 -6.39 7.24 -36.99
C GLN A 388 -6.43 5.75 -37.37
N HIS A 389 -5.40 5.25 -38.07
CA HIS A 389 -5.30 3.83 -38.45
C HIS A 389 -5.01 2.92 -37.23
N HIS A 390 -4.57 3.48 -36.10
CA HIS A 390 -4.39 2.74 -34.84
C HIS A 390 -5.66 2.66 -33.98
N VAL A 391 -6.79 3.22 -34.43
CA VAL A 391 -8.03 3.26 -33.64
C VAL A 391 -9.17 2.60 -34.41
N VAL A 392 -9.89 1.70 -33.73
CA VAL A 392 -11.13 1.07 -34.20
C VAL A 392 -12.28 1.52 -33.29
N ASN A 393 -13.46 1.74 -33.86
CA ASN A 393 -14.65 2.13 -33.09
C ASN A 393 -15.35 0.89 -32.48
N GLY A 394 -15.39 0.80 -31.15
CA GLY A 394 -15.92 -0.33 -30.38
C GLY A 394 -15.03 -0.67 -29.18
N ASN A 395 -15.59 -1.32 -28.15
CA ASN A 395 -14.82 -2.04 -27.12
C ASN A 395 -14.62 -3.48 -27.64
N VAL A 396 -13.42 -3.84 -28.09
CA VAL A 396 -13.13 -5.16 -28.68
C VAL A 396 -12.00 -5.81 -27.91
N ARG A 397 -12.31 -6.75 -27.02
CA ARG A 397 -11.33 -7.46 -26.19
C ARG A 397 -10.68 -8.60 -26.97
N SER A 398 -9.56 -9.12 -26.48
CA SER A 398 -8.93 -10.33 -27.03
C SER A 398 -9.88 -11.53 -27.08
N GLY A 399 -10.78 -11.65 -26.10
CA GLY A 399 -11.83 -12.67 -26.04
C GLY A 399 -12.97 -12.51 -27.06
N ASP A 400 -13.12 -11.33 -27.68
CA ASP A 400 -14.11 -11.07 -28.74
C ASP A 400 -13.55 -11.31 -30.16
N LEU A 401 -12.23 -11.48 -30.27
CA LEU A 401 -11.55 -11.67 -31.55
C LEU A 401 -11.81 -13.05 -32.16
N THR A 402 -11.77 -13.11 -33.49
CA THR A 402 -11.79 -14.35 -34.26
C THR A 402 -10.72 -14.30 -35.36
N ASP A 403 -10.17 -15.45 -35.73
CA ASP A 403 -9.09 -15.52 -36.73
C ASP A 403 -9.54 -14.94 -38.09
N GLY A 404 -8.77 -13.98 -38.61
CA GLY A 404 -9.09 -13.24 -39.83
C GLY A 404 -10.17 -12.17 -39.67
N ILE A 405 -10.50 -11.74 -38.44
CA ILE A 405 -11.40 -10.60 -38.23
C ILE A 405 -10.76 -9.33 -38.80
N SER A 406 -11.54 -8.57 -39.58
CA SER A 406 -11.05 -7.39 -40.29
C SER A 406 -11.95 -6.18 -40.02
N PRO A 407 -11.70 -5.45 -38.92
CA PRO A 407 -12.40 -4.21 -38.61
C PRO A 407 -11.85 -3.03 -39.43
N ALA A 408 -12.73 -2.07 -39.72
CA ALA A 408 -12.34 -0.76 -40.25
C ALA A 408 -11.83 0.13 -39.11
N THR A 409 -10.78 0.90 -39.41
CA THR A 409 -10.17 1.90 -38.52
C THR A 409 -10.91 3.25 -38.61
N LEU A 410 -10.56 4.23 -37.77
CA LEU A 410 -11.08 5.60 -37.89
C LEU A 410 -10.54 6.35 -39.12
N GLU A 411 -9.42 5.87 -39.69
CA GLU A 411 -8.83 6.38 -40.93
C GLU A 411 -9.74 6.07 -42.12
N GLY A 412 -10.20 4.81 -42.17
CA GLY A 412 -11.14 4.29 -43.16
C GLY A 412 -10.75 2.89 -43.62
N ASP A 413 -9.45 2.62 -43.70
CA ASP A 413 -8.91 1.32 -44.07
C ASP A 413 -9.20 0.21 -43.05
N ASN A 414 -9.20 -1.02 -43.54
CA ASN A 414 -9.32 -2.23 -42.74
C ASN A 414 -7.93 -2.75 -42.30
N ILE A 415 -7.80 -3.07 -41.02
CA ILE A 415 -6.75 -4.00 -40.54
C ILE A 415 -7.27 -5.45 -40.61
N THR A 416 -6.39 -6.45 -40.44
CA THR A 416 -6.80 -7.86 -40.25
C THR A 416 -6.06 -8.46 -39.07
N ILE A 417 -6.77 -9.09 -38.12
CA ILE A 417 -6.18 -9.69 -36.93
C ILE A 417 -6.22 -11.22 -37.06
N ASN A 418 -5.06 -11.85 -36.93
CA ASN A 418 -4.83 -13.28 -37.16
C ASN A 418 -4.52 -13.98 -35.81
N LEU A 419 -5.05 -15.18 -35.61
CA LEU A 419 -4.98 -15.90 -34.34
C LEU A 419 -4.60 -17.39 -34.50
N PRO A 420 -3.61 -17.90 -33.74
CA PRO A 420 -2.74 -17.19 -32.80
C PRO A 420 -1.70 -16.32 -33.52
N GLY A 421 -1.08 -15.38 -32.79
CA GLY A 421 0.09 -14.65 -33.27
C GLY A 421 1.33 -15.54 -33.46
N THR A 422 2.37 -14.98 -34.10
CA THR A 422 3.64 -15.68 -34.34
C THR A 422 4.70 -15.40 -33.27
N GLY A 423 5.52 -16.41 -32.98
CA GLY A 423 6.56 -16.31 -31.96
C GLY A 423 5.94 -16.18 -30.56
N ASP A 424 6.20 -15.06 -29.91
CA ASP A 424 5.69 -14.71 -28.57
C ASP A 424 4.50 -13.72 -28.63
N ASN A 425 4.02 -13.36 -29.84
CA ASN A 425 2.85 -12.48 -30.03
C ASN A 425 1.55 -13.19 -29.63
N ILE A 426 0.60 -12.44 -29.06
CA ILE A 426 -0.75 -12.93 -28.73
C ILE A 426 -1.57 -13.10 -30.01
N ALA A 427 -1.50 -12.09 -30.90
CA ALA A 427 -2.12 -12.04 -32.21
C ALA A 427 -1.22 -11.27 -33.18
N ASP A 428 -1.34 -11.51 -34.48
CA ASP A 428 -0.62 -10.77 -35.51
C ASP A 428 -1.60 -9.89 -36.31
N VAL A 429 -1.29 -8.61 -36.46
CA VAL A 429 -2.05 -7.67 -37.28
C VAL A 429 -1.42 -7.57 -38.67
N THR A 430 -2.27 -7.49 -39.68
CA THR A 430 -1.93 -7.00 -41.03
C THR A 430 -2.54 -5.61 -41.19
N ASP A 431 -1.72 -4.62 -41.53
CA ASP A 431 -2.15 -3.23 -41.76
C ASP A 431 -2.57 -2.93 -43.20
N GLY A 432 -2.98 -1.68 -43.48
CA GLY A 432 -3.37 -1.23 -44.82
C GLY A 432 -2.23 -1.33 -45.86
N SER A 433 -0.98 -1.11 -45.44
CA SER A 433 0.21 -1.32 -46.29
C SER A 433 0.49 -2.80 -46.61
N GLY A 434 -0.24 -3.74 -45.97
CA GLY A 434 -0.06 -5.18 -46.11
C GLY A 434 1.09 -5.75 -45.30
N ALA A 435 1.64 -4.99 -44.34
CA ALA A 435 2.66 -5.48 -43.41
C ALA A 435 2.00 -6.39 -42.36
N SER A 436 2.39 -7.68 -42.34
CA SER A 436 1.78 -8.73 -41.49
C SER A 436 2.72 -9.23 -40.37
N ASP A 437 3.67 -8.39 -39.96
CA ASP A 437 4.69 -8.65 -38.93
C ASP A 437 4.47 -7.79 -37.67
N ILE A 438 3.26 -7.25 -37.50
CA ILE A 438 2.85 -6.40 -36.38
C ILE A 438 2.29 -7.28 -35.28
N GLY A 439 3.03 -7.48 -34.20
CA GLY A 439 2.61 -8.32 -33.09
C GLY A 439 1.86 -7.53 -32.01
N ILE A 440 0.70 -8.04 -31.59
CA ILE A 440 0.06 -7.65 -30.33
C ILE A 440 0.77 -8.38 -29.18
N ILE A 441 1.34 -7.62 -28.24
CA ILE A 441 2.20 -8.12 -27.16
C ILE A 441 1.58 -7.97 -25.76
N ALA A 442 0.55 -7.14 -25.62
CA ALA A 442 -0.35 -7.12 -24.46
C ALA A 442 -1.77 -6.74 -24.92
N VAL A 443 -2.79 -7.15 -24.19
CA VAL A 443 -4.21 -6.99 -24.55
C VAL A 443 -5.02 -6.55 -23.33
N ASP A 444 -6.25 -6.09 -23.60
CA ASP A 444 -7.32 -5.93 -22.60
C ASP A 444 -6.99 -4.97 -21.44
N VAL A 445 -6.17 -3.94 -21.71
CA VAL A 445 -5.99 -2.79 -20.81
C VAL A 445 -7.26 -1.94 -20.91
N GLN A 446 -8.17 -2.10 -19.96
CA GLN A 446 -9.55 -1.59 -20.00
C GLN A 446 -9.69 -0.21 -19.35
N ALA A 447 -10.32 0.71 -20.06
CA ALA A 447 -10.65 2.07 -19.66
C ALA A 447 -12.17 2.31 -19.72
N GLY A 448 -12.68 3.31 -19.02
CA GLY A 448 -14.10 3.66 -19.03
C GLY A 448 -14.63 4.05 -20.41
N ASN A 449 -13.75 4.46 -21.34
CA ASN A 449 -14.10 4.83 -22.71
C ASN A 449 -13.49 3.94 -23.81
N GLY A 450 -12.92 2.78 -23.47
CA GLY A 450 -12.34 1.89 -24.48
C GLY A 450 -11.28 0.91 -23.94
N VAL A 451 -10.61 0.21 -24.86
CA VAL A 451 -9.58 -0.79 -24.55
C VAL A 451 -8.29 -0.49 -25.32
N ILE A 452 -7.14 -0.76 -24.71
CA ILE A 452 -5.84 -0.70 -25.36
C ILE A 452 -5.27 -2.10 -25.59
N HIS A 453 -4.80 -2.35 -26.82
CA HIS A 453 -3.94 -3.48 -27.17
C HIS A 453 -2.55 -2.92 -27.52
N VAL A 454 -1.50 -3.47 -26.94
CA VAL A 454 -0.13 -2.95 -27.11
C VAL A 454 0.54 -3.66 -28.28
N ILE A 455 1.12 -2.90 -29.21
CA ILE A 455 1.75 -3.45 -30.43
C ILE A 455 3.25 -3.13 -30.53
N ASN A 456 3.99 -4.07 -31.13
CA ASN A 456 5.45 -4.00 -31.25
C ASN A 456 5.95 -3.23 -32.50
N LYS A 457 5.05 -2.79 -33.39
CA LYS A 457 5.34 -2.09 -34.65
C LYS A 457 4.20 -1.12 -34.99
N VAL A 458 4.52 0.04 -35.57
CA VAL A 458 3.52 1.03 -36.03
C VAL A 458 2.81 0.50 -37.28
N MET A 459 1.48 0.59 -37.31
CA MET A 459 0.62 0.21 -38.42
C MET A 459 0.50 1.34 -39.45
N ILE A 460 0.60 1.02 -40.73
CA ILE A 460 0.58 1.99 -41.83
C ILE A 460 -0.67 1.77 -42.71
N PRO A 461 -1.46 2.81 -43.01
CA PRO A 461 -2.60 2.72 -43.94
C PRO A 461 -2.16 2.54 -45.40
N ASP A 462 -3.10 2.20 -46.29
CA ASP A 462 -2.87 2.00 -47.71
C ASP A 462 -2.69 3.35 -48.43
N THR A 463 -1.43 3.67 -48.74
CA THR A 463 -1.06 4.92 -49.42
C THR A 463 -1.39 4.96 -50.93
N GLU A 464 -2.06 3.95 -51.51
CA GLU A 464 -2.49 3.95 -52.93
C GLU A 464 -3.97 4.33 -53.18
N ASN A 465 -4.78 4.61 -52.14
CA ASN A 465 -6.23 4.90 -52.24
C ASN A 465 -6.62 6.37 -52.55
#